data_AF-A0A5S5CBV3-F1
#
_entry.id   AF-A0A5S5CBV3-F1
#
_cell.length_a   1.000
_cell.length_b   1.000
_cell.length_c   1.000
_cell.angle_alpha   90.00
_cell.angle_beta   90.00
_cell.angle_gamma   90.00
#
_symmetry.space_group_name_H-M   'P 1'
#
loop_
_entity.id
_entity.type
_entity.pdbx_description
1 polymer ?
#
loop_
_entity_poly.entity_id
_entity_poly.type
_entity_poly.pdbx_seq_one_letter_code
_entity_poly.pdbx_strand_id
1 'polypeptide(L)'
;MGGETGVVCVSTPVDAQAFSTSMINIIREYGFDGMDIDFEGQSISLVGGDTDFKNPTSPKVVNLISAFRTILSQFGSDFVLSMAPETLFVQGGFSSYGGPAGAYLPVIYALRNDMDYIHVQHYNTGCMLGLDGLCYSSATADFHVAMADMLLQGFPVAGGQQFPALRPDQVAIGLPATGSAAGSGFTAPAEVHKALDYIIEGQSFGGRYTLRNPSGYANFRGLMTWSINWDKASVFGFSNPHRAYIDGLDRSPLLRQDSTVLNQKIEASIFPNPIKDNILSLSLKGMSSNVDFRFQAFTLNGISVLNEVRTQTGSLEHMFDVSILKMGLYFYTISFGNQKIQGKFIKQ
;
A
#
# COMPACT_ATOMS: atom_id res chain seq x y z
N MET A 1 0.38 2.27 -17.88
CA MET A 1 0.24 2.96 -19.19
C MET A 1 -0.44 4.28 -18.91
N GLY A 2 0.21 5.41 -19.14
CA GLY A 2 -0.31 6.66 -18.61
C GLY A 2 0.70 7.77 -18.44
N GLY A 3 0.39 8.67 -17.51
CA GLY A 3 1.13 9.87 -17.19
C GLY A 3 0.85 11.05 -18.13
N GLU A 4 1.37 12.23 -17.76
CA GLU A 4 1.14 13.53 -18.41
C GLU A 4 1.32 13.52 -19.94
N THR A 5 2.25 12.71 -20.46
CA THR A 5 2.55 12.60 -21.91
C THR A 5 2.00 11.33 -22.56
N GLY A 6 1.43 10.41 -21.78
CA GLY A 6 0.95 9.10 -22.23
C GLY A 6 -0.53 9.09 -22.63
N VAL A 7 -1.01 10.14 -23.30
CA VAL A 7 -2.43 10.24 -23.70
C VAL A 7 -2.78 9.12 -24.67
N VAL A 8 -3.72 8.26 -24.29
CA VAL A 8 -4.24 7.17 -25.13
C VAL A 8 -5.68 7.49 -25.53
N CYS A 9 -5.94 7.57 -26.84
CA CYS A 9 -7.27 7.85 -27.38
C CYS A 9 -7.82 6.63 -28.13
N VAL A 10 -8.57 5.77 -27.43
CA VAL A 10 -9.22 4.59 -28.04
C VAL A 10 -10.64 4.93 -28.45
N SER A 11 -10.82 5.66 -29.55
CA SER A 11 -12.13 6.24 -29.91
C SER A 11 -12.99 5.32 -30.77
N THR A 12 -12.38 4.36 -31.46
CA THR A 12 -13.04 3.44 -32.39
C THR A 12 -12.68 1.97 -32.12
N PRO A 13 -13.44 1.00 -32.65
CA PRO A 13 -13.07 -0.41 -32.59
C PRO A 13 -11.72 -0.72 -33.26
N VAL A 14 -11.33 0.04 -34.29
CA VAL A 14 -10.01 -0.10 -34.93
C VAL A 14 -8.90 0.33 -33.97
N ASP A 15 -9.08 1.44 -33.26
CA ASP A 15 -8.14 1.89 -32.22
C ASP A 15 -8.03 0.85 -31.10
N ALA A 16 -9.16 0.25 -30.69
CA ALA A 16 -9.19 -0.79 -29.66
C ALA A 16 -8.38 -2.03 -30.08
N GLN A 17 -8.52 -2.45 -31.35
CA GLN A 17 -7.74 -3.56 -31.89
C GLN A 17 -6.25 -3.21 -31.97
N ALA A 18 -5.91 -2.02 -32.45
CA ALA A 18 -4.52 -1.58 -32.56
C ALA A 18 -3.84 -1.48 -31.19
N PHE A 19 -4.53 -0.87 -30.21
CA PHE A 19 -4.06 -0.74 -28.83
C PHE A 19 -3.88 -2.10 -28.15
N SER A 20 -4.89 -2.99 -28.24
CA SER A 20 -4.76 -4.32 -27.64
C SER A 20 -3.62 -5.11 -28.27
N THR A 21 -3.49 -5.09 -29.60
CA THR A 21 -2.41 -5.79 -30.32
C THR A 21 -1.03 -5.29 -29.90
N SER A 22 -0.83 -3.96 -29.84
CA SER A 22 0.46 -3.41 -29.44
C SER A 22 0.79 -3.73 -27.98
N MET A 23 -0.18 -3.65 -27.07
CA MET A 23 0.02 -4.00 -25.67
C MET A 23 0.34 -5.47 -25.46
N ILE A 24 -0.37 -6.37 -26.14
CA ILE A 24 -0.07 -7.82 -26.10
C ILE A 24 1.38 -8.08 -26.54
N ASN A 25 1.82 -7.42 -27.61
CA ASN A 25 3.19 -7.57 -28.10
C ASN A 25 4.23 -7.04 -27.10
N ILE A 26 4.01 -5.87 -26.51
CA ILE A 26 4.89 -5.30 -25.48
C ILE A 26 4.99 -6.25 -24.27
N ILE A 27 3.85 -6.74 -23.78
CA ILE A 27 3.82 -7.67 -22.63
C ILE A 27 4.63 -8.93 -22.94
N ARG A 28 4.46 -9.52 -24.13
CA ARG A 28 5.19 -10.73 -24.54
C ARG A 28 6.68 -10.50 -24.78
N GLU A 29 7.03 -9.38 -25.42
CA GLU A 29 8.41 -9.08 -25.79
C GLU A 29 9.28 -8.82 -24.55
N TYR A 30 8.75 -8.09 -23.57
CA TYR A 30 9.48 -7.72 -22.36
C TYR A 30 9.21 -8.64 -21.16
N GLY A 31 8.26 -9.58 -21.29
CA GLY A 31 7.91 -10.51 -20.22
C GLY A 31 7.31 -9.84 -19.01
N PHE A 32 6.46 -8.83 -19.21
CA PHE A 32 5.74 -8.18 -18.10
C PHE A 32 4.73 -9.15 -17.49
N ASP A 33 4.67 -9.19 -16.16
CA ASP A 33 3.70 -10.00 -15.41
C ASP A 33 2.26 -9.48 -15.55
N GLY A 34 2.08 -8.28 -16.10
CA GLY A 34 0.81 -7.58 -16.03
C GLY A 34 0.78 -6.23 -16.74
N MET A 35 -0.27 -5.47 -16.48
CA MET A 35 -0.38 -4.08 -16.90
C MET A 35 -1.09 -3.22 -15.84
N ASP A 36 -0.67 -1.96 -15.79
CA ASP A 36 -1.31 -0.92 -14.99
C ASP A 36 -2.03 0.09 -15.90
N ILE A 37 -3.29 0.41 -15.59
CA ILE A 37 -4.10 1.40 -16.30
C ILE A 37 -4.03 2.73 -15.55
N ASP A 38 -3.23 3.65 -16.08
CA ASP A 38 -2.94 4.98 -15.52
C ASP A 38 -3.41 6.08 -16.48
N PHE A 39 -4.59 5.89 -17.06
CA PHE A 39 -5.16 6.84 -18.00
C PHE A 39 -5.71 8.06 -17.28
N GLU A 40 -5.21 9.23 -17.68
CA GLU A 40 -5.55 10.52 -17.11
C GLU A 40 -6.11 11.47 -18.20
N GLY A 41 -6.61 12.63 -17.76
CA GLY A 41 -7.01 13.72 -18.64
C GLY A 41 -8.04 13.30 -19.69
N GLN A 42 -7.69 13.46 -20.98
CA GLN A 42 -8.60 13.19 -22.10
C GLN A 42 -8.67 11.72 -22.53
N SER A 43 -7.88 10.85 -21.90
CA SER A 43 -7.82 9.42 -22.24
C SER A 43 -9.15 8.71 -21.91
N ILE A 44 -9.88 9.22 -20.91
CA ILE A 44 -11.19 8.70 -20.53
C ILE A 44 -12.14 9.82 -20.11
N SER A 45 -13.37 9.79 -20.61
CA SER A 45 -14.41 10.77 -20.28
C SER A 45 -15.77 10.23 -20.71
N LEU A 46 -16.82 10.59 -19.97
CA LEU A 46 -18.21 10.28 -20.27
C LEU A 46 -18.82 11.37 -21.17
N VAL A 47 -19.48 10.94 -22.25
CA VAL A 47 -20.27 11.85 -23.10
C VAL A 47 -21.63 12.16 -22.47
N GLY A 48 -22.25 13.26 -22.89
CA GLY A 48 -23.59 13.62 -22.42
C GLY A 48 -24.62 12.52 -22.70
N GLY A 49 -25.39 12.16 -21.68
CA GLY A 49 -26.40 11.09 -21.75
C GLY A 49 -25.91 9.71 -21.32
N ASP A 50 -24.60 9.52 -21.10
CA ASP A 50 -24.05 8.28 -20.55
C ASP A 50 -24.19 8.27 -19.02
N THR A 51 -25.27 7.67 -18.52
CA THR A 51 -25.65 7.72 -17.09
C THR A 51 -25.64 6.36 -16.40
N ASP A 52 -25.22 5.30 -17.11
CA ASP A 52 -25.19 3.93 -16.59
C ASP A 52 -23.79 3.32 -16.68
N PHE A 53 -23.05 3.34 -15.58
CA PHE A 53 -21.72 2.72 -15.52
C PHE A 53 -21.74 1.21 -15.80
N LYS A 54 -22.89 0.52 -15.67
CA LYS A 54 -22.98 -0.92 -15.96
C LYS A 54 -23.09 -1.18 -17.46
N ASN A 55 -23.65 -0.23 -18.21
CA ASN A 55 -23.88 -0.28 -19.64
C ASN A 55 -23.40 1.03 -20.30
N PRO A 56 -22.09 1.33 -20.24
CA PRO A 56 -21.58 2.60 -20.75
C PRO A 56 -21.84 2.74 -22.24
N THR A 57 -22.06 3.97 -22.70
CA THR A 57 -22.32 4.29 -24.11
C THR A 57 -21.27 5.22 -24.72
N SER A 58 -20.42 5.82 -23.89
CA SER A 58 -19.29 6.63 -24.34
C SER A 58 -18.32 5.79 -25.17
N PRO A 59 -18.09 6.12 -26.46
CA PRO A 59 -17.29 5.28 -27.34
C PRO A 59 -15.90 4.97 -26.79
N LYS A 60 -15.22 5.95 -26.17
CA LYS A 60 -13.91 5.73 -25.54
C LYS A 60 -13.96 4.67 -24.44
N VAL A 61 -14.93 4.78 -23.53
CA VAL A 61 -15.10 3.82 -22.42
C VAL A 61 -15.42 2.42 -22.95
N VAL A 62 -16.36 2.32 -23.89
CA VAL A 62 -16.77 1.03 -24.50
C VAL A 62 -15.59 0.36 -25.19
N ASN A 63 -14.84 1.11 -26.00
CA ASN A 63 -13.71 0.59 -26.74
C ASN A 63 -12.52 0.25 -25.84
N LEU A 64 -12.29 1.00 -24.76
CA LEU A 64 -11.29 0.67 -23.74
C LEU A 64 -11.62 -0.65 -23.04
N ILE A 65 -12.86 -0.84 -22.58
CA ILE A 65 -13.31 -2.10 -21.96
C ILE A 65 -13.13 -3.27 -22.94
N SER A 66 -13.49 -3.08 -24.21
CA SER A 66 -13.28 -4.09 -25.26
C SER A 66 -11.80 -4.44 -25.41
N ALA A 67 -10.93 -3.42 -25.51
CA ALA A 67 -9.50 -3.63 -25.69
C ALA A 67 -8.85 -4.34 -24.50
N PHE A 68 -9.20 -3.96 -23.26
CA PHE A 68 -8.69 -4.61 -22.06
C PHE A 68 -9.14 -6.06 -21.96
N ARG A 69 -10.41 -6.38 -22.29
CA ARG A 69 -10.87 -7.77 -22.37
C ARG A 69 -10.11 -8.57 -23.42
N THR A 70 -9.82 -7.98 -24.57
CA THR A 70 -8.98 -8.61 -25.60
C THR A 70 -7.58 -8.90 -25.06
N ILE A 71 -6.93 -7.96 -24.38
CA ILE A 71 -5.62 -8.17 -23.77
C ILE A 71 -5.68 -9.32 -22.75
N LEU A 72 -6.60 -9.25 -21.78
CA LEU A 72 -6.74 -10.27 -20.73
C LEU A 72 -7.00 -11.67 -21.30
N SER A 73 -7.76 -11.78 -22.40
CA SER A 73 -8.02 -13.08 -23.05
C SER A 73 -6.76 -13.78 -23.59
N GLN A 74 -5.63 -13.06 -23.70
CA GLN A 74 -4.37 -13.60 -24.22
C GLN A 74 -3.43 -14.11 -23.11
N PHE A 75 -3.76 -13.88 -21.85
CA PHE A 75 -2.91 -14.21 -20.70
C PHE A 75 -3.66 -15.09 -19.69
N GLY A 76 -2.89 -15.81 -18.87
CA GLY A 76 -3.42 -16.71 -17.85
C GLY A 76 -3.89 -16.00 -16.58
N SER A 77 -4.31 -16.79 -15.59
CA SER A 77 -4.75 -16.30 -14.28
C SER A 77 -3.70 -15.52 -13.48
N ASP A 78 -2.43 -15.69 -13.84
CA ASP A 78 -1.30 -15.07 -13.12
C ASP A 78 -1.00 -13.65 -13.64
N PHE A 79 -1.75 -13.18 -14.64
CA PHE A 79 -1.60 -11.84 -15.21
C PHE A 79 -2.10 -10.78 -14.22
N VAL A 80 -1.22 -9.84 -13.85
CA VAL A 80 -1.55 -8.79 -12.89
C VAL A 80 -2.23 -7.61 -13.59
N LEU A 81 -3.45 -7.29 -13.21
CA LEU A 81 -4.16 -6.09 -13.67
C LEU A 81 -4.33 -5.07 -12.53
N SER A 82 -3.75 -3.89 -12.70
CA SER A 82 -3.95 -2.76 -11.79
C SER A 82 -4.48 -1.49 -12.45
N MET A 83 -4.97 -0.55 -11.64
CA MET A 83 -5.44 0.76 -12.10
C MET A 83 -5.01 1.88 -11.13
N ALA A 84 -4.61 3.03 -11.68
CA ALA A 84 -4.17 4.21 -10.94
C ALA A 84 -4.96 5.49 -11.27
N PRO A 85 -6.31 5.50 -11.29
CA PRO A 85 -7.05 6.72 -11.64
C PRO A 85 -6.90 7.80 -10.56
N GLU A 86 -7.02 9.07 -10.96
CA GLU A 86 -7.20 10.16 -10.02
C GLU A 86 -8.60 10.10 -9.35
N THR A 87 -8.70 10.66 -8.15
CA THR A 87 -9.95 10.67 -7.35
C THR A 87 -11.18 11.21 -8.09
N LEU A 88 -11.02 12.18 -8.99
CA LEU A 88 -12.13 12.72 -9.79
C LEU A 88 -12.81 11.63 -10.64
N PHE A 89 -12.03 10.73 -11.23
CA PHE A 89 -12.54 9.69 -12.11
C PHE A 89 -13.25 8.54 -11.37
N VAL A 90 -13.08 8.46 -10.05
CA VAL A 90 -13.67 7.40 -9.21
C VAL A 90 -14.60 8.01 -8.16
N GLN A 91 -14.08 8.53 -7.05
CA GLN A 91 -14.87 9.09 -5.96
C GLN A 91 -15.64 10.35 -6.38
N GLY A 92 -15.17 11.08 -7.39
CA GLY A 92 -15.91 12.19 -8.00
C GLY A 92 -17.29 11.77 -8.53
N GLY A 93 -17.46 10.49 -8.87
CA GLY A 93 -18.72 9.86 -9.24
C GLY A 93 -19.84 10.02 -8.19
N PHE A 94 -19.49 10.19 -6.91
CA PHE A 94 -20.46 10.40 -5.83
C PHE A 94 -21.13 11.77 -5.90
N SER A 95 -20.41 12.81 -6.34
CA SER A 95 -20.94 14.16 -6.48
C SER A 95 -21.49 14.45 -7.89
N SER A 96 -20.85 13.91 -8.93
CA SER A 96 -21.26 14.09 -10.32
C SER A 96 -20.84 12.90 -11.18
N TYR A 97 -21.66 12.55 -12.17
CA TYR A 97 -21.37 11.47 -13.12
C TYR A 97 -21.51 12.00 -14.55
N GLY A 98 -20.38 12.31 -15.18
CA GLY A 98 -20.33 12.96 -16.48
C GLY A 98 -18.99 13.67 -16.71
N GLY A 99 -18.55 13.78 -17.97
CA GLY A 99 -17.20 14.24 -18.29
C GLY A 99 -16.16 13.35 -17.59
N PRO A 100 -15.10 13.88 -16.96
CA PRO A 100 -14.14 13.07 -16.22
C PRO A 100 -14.71 12.51 -14.91
N ALA A 101 -15.72 13.14 -14.30
CA ALA A 101 -16.23 12.74 -13.01
C ALA A 101 -16.91 11.36 -13.08
N GLY A 102 -16.35 10.38 -12.37
CA GLY A 102 -16.83 9.00 -12.37
C GLY A 102 -16.52 8.20 -13.65
N ALA A 103 -15.73 8.72 -14.59
CA ALA A 103 -15.54 8.06 -15.89
C ALA A 103 -14.80 6.71 -15.83
N TYR A 104 -14.09 6.41 -14.74
CA TYR A 104 -13.46 5.11 -14.52
C TYR A 104 -14.41 4.04 -13.98
N LEU A 105 -15.51 4.43 -13.34
CA LEU A 105 -16.47 3.48 -12.74
C LEU A 105 -16.94 2.40 -13.73
N PRO A 106 -17.29 2.69 -14.99
CA PRO A 106 -17.63 1.64 -15.95
C PRO A 106 -16.49 0.67 -16.25
N VAL A 107 -15.25 1.15 -16.31
CA VAL A 107 -14.06 0.31 -16.55
C VAL A 107 -13.80 -0.59 -15.34
N ILE A 108 -13.78 -0.02 -14.14
CA ILE A 108 -13.62 -0.76 -12.89
C ILE A 108 -14.72 -1.81 -12.78
N TYR A 109 -15.98 -1.42 -12.99
CA TYR A 109 -17.11 -2.34 -12.92
C TYR A 109 -16.98 -3.50 -13.93
N ALA A 110 -16.60 -3.21 -15.17
CA ALA A 110 -16.51 -4.21 -16.24
C ALA A 110 -15.37 -5.22 -16.05
N LEU A 111 -14.31 -4.85 -15.32
CA LEU A 111 -13.09 -5.64 -15.12
C LEU A 111 -12.87 -6.08 -13.66
N ARG A 112 -13.77 -5.75 -12.72
CA ARG A 112 -13.60 -6.01 -11.27
C ARG A 112 -13.35 -7.47 -10.88
N ASN A 113 -13.71 -8.42 -11.73
CA ASN A 113 -13.46 -9.84 -11.48
C ASN A 113 -12.07 -10.28 -11.93
N ASP A 114 -11.45 -9.54 -12.86
CA ASP A 114 -10.13 -9.80 -13.42
C ASP A 114 -9.05 -8.88 -12.83
N MET A 115 -9.46 -7.77 -12.20
CA MET A 115 -8.57 -6.80 -11.58
C MET A 115 -8.00 -7.31 -10.26
N ASP A 116 -6.68 -7.25 -10.12
CA ASP A 116 -5.97 -7.58 -8.87
C ASP A 116 -6.13 -6.49 -7.84
N TYR A 117 -5.90 -5.23 -8.22
CA TYR A 117 -6.04 -4.10 -7.32
C TYR A 117 -6.14 -2.74 -8.03
N ILE A 118 -6.73 -1.77 -7.36
CA ILE A 118 -6.79 -0.36 -7.72
C ILE A 118 -6.13 0.46 -6.62
N HIS A 119 -5.26 1.38 -7.02
CA HIS A 119 -4.61 2.34 -6.14
C HIS A 119 -4.89 3.76 -6.64
N VAL A 120 -6.06 4.29 -6.24
CA VAL A 120 -6.47 5.65 -6.59
C VAL A 120 -5.41 6.64 -6.11
N GLN A 121 -5.08 7.62 -6.96
CA GLN A 121 -4.09 8.64 -6.64
C GLN A 121 -4.67 9.62 -5.59
N HIS A 122 -4.25 9.49 -4.33
CA HIS A 122 -4.70 10.33 -3.22
C HIS A 122 -3.92 11.65 -3.13
N TYR A 123 -3.54 12.21 -4.28
CA TYR A 123 -2.70 13.39 -4.44
C TYR A 123 -3.08 14.18 -5.70
N ASN A 124 -2.52 15.39 -5.86
CA ASN A 124 -2.89 16.32 -6.94
C ASN A 124 -4.40 16.58 -7.05
N THR A 125 -5.11 16.41 -5.94
CA THR A 125 -6.57 16.52 -5.87
C THR A 125 -6.98 17.54 -4.83
N GLY A 126 -8.13 18.16 -5.09
CA GLY A 126 -8.82 19.02 -4.13
C GLY A 126 -9.44 18.23 -3.00
N CYS A 127 -10.43 18.83 -2.34
CA CYS A 127 -11.21 18.09 -1.37
C CYS A 127 -12.20 17.15 -2.08
N MET A 128 -12.42 15.97 -1.50
CA MET A 128 -13.36 14.97 -2.01
C MET A 128 -14.40 14.63 -0.95
N LEU A 129 -15.63 14.33 -1.38
CA LEU A 129 -16.72 13.96 -0.48
C LEU A 129 -16.56 12.51 -0.01
N GLY A 130 -16.55 12.30 1.30
CA GLY A 130 -16.70 10.97 1.89
C GLY A 130 -18.15 10.47 1.81
N LEU A 131 -18.36 9.20 2.17
CA LEU A 131 -19.71 8.59 2.26
C LEU A 131 -20.67 9.34 3.22
N ASP A 132 -20.13 10.14 4.14
CA ASP A 132 -20.87 11.01 5.06
C ASP A 132 -21.28 12.35 4.44
N GLY A 133 -20.95 12.60 3.17
CA GLY A 133 -21.23 13.83 2.45
C GLY A 133 -20.32 15.00 2.82
N LEU A 134 -19.30 14.79 3.64
CA LEU A 134 -18.38 15.84 4.07
C LEU A 134 -17.15 15.89 3.17
N CYS A 135 -16.64 17.10 2.89
CA CYS A 135 -15.41 17.26 2.13
C CYS A 135 -14.19 17.04 3.02
N TYR A 136 -13.28 16.18 2.57
CA TYR A 136 -11.98 15.92 3.18
C TYR A 136 -10.88 16.37 2.21
N SER A 137 -9.89 17.09 2.71
CA SER A 137 -8.74 17.52 1.90
C SER A 137 -7.65 16.45 1.89
N SER A 138 -6.95 16.32 0.76
CA SER A 138 -5.79 15.43 0.62
C SER A 138 -4.70 15.72 1.67
N ALA A 139 -3.73 14.81 1.78
CA ALA A 139 -2.66 14.84 2.78
C ALA A 139 -3.09 14.63 4.26
N THR A 140 -4.26 14.04 4.51
CA THR A 140 -4.76 13.76 5.87
C THR A 140 -5.18 12.30 6.04
N ALA A 141 -5.08 11.78 7.27
CA ALA A 141 -5.55 10.43 7.56
C ALA A 141 -7.05 10.26 7.26
N ASP A 142 -7.88 11.22 7.65
CA ASP A 142 -9.33 11.22 7.37
C ASP A 142 -9.64 11.08 5.87
N PHE A 143 -8.90 11.80 5.01
CA PHE A 143 -9.08 11.70 3.57
C PHE A 143 -8.76 10.31 3.04
N HIS A 144 -7.65 9.72 3.48
CA HIS A 144 -7.25 8.39 3.03
C HIS A 144 -8.27 7.33 3.43
N VAL A 145 -8.80 7.41 4.67
CA VAL A 145 -9.87 6.53 5.14
C VAL A 145 -11.15 6.76 4.33
N ALA A 146 -11.59 8.01 4.18
CA ALA A 146 -12.82 8.35 3.47
C ALA A 146 -12.83 7.89 2.01
N MET A 147 -11.71 8.07 1.31
CA MET A 147 -11.60 7.74 -0.12
C MET A 147 -11.47 6.23 -0.36
N ALA A 148 -10.76 5.51 0.52
CA ALA A 148 -10.65 4.05 0.45
C ALA A 148 -11.98 3.37 0.80
N ASP A 149 -12.69 3.86 1.83
CA ASP A 149 -13.94 3.25 2.29
C ASP A 149 -15.05 3.32 1.23
N MET A 150 -15.03 4.33 0.35
CA MET A 150 -15.94 4.36 -0.81
C MET A 150 -15.80 3.12 -1.70
N LEU A 151 -14.58 2.65 -1.97
CA LEU A 151 -14.36 1.45 -2.77
C LEU A 151 -14.61 0.17 -1.97
N LEU A 152 -14.31 0.17 -0.67
CA LEU A 152 -14.49 -0.98 0.22
C LEU A 152 -15.97 -1.25 0.56
N GLN A 153 -16.78 -0.19 0.69
CA GLN A 153 -18.19 -0.27 1.03
C GLN A 153 -19.11 -0.20 -0.21
N GLY A 154 -18.61 0.37 -1.31
CA GLY A 154 -19.42 0.85 -2.42
C GLY A 154 -20.07 2.20 -2.07
N PHE A 155 -20.58 2.90 -3.08
CA PHE A 155 -21.20 4.22 -2.89
C PHE A 155 -22.29 4.51 -3.93
N PRO A 156 -23.27 5.36 -3.62
CA PRO A 156 -24.23 5.82 -4.61
C PRO A 156 -23.55 6.79 -5.57
N VAL A 157 -23.59 6.48 -6.86
CA VAL A 157 -23.13 7.35 -7.94
C VAL A 157 -24.21 8.42 -8.18
N ALA A 158 -23.80 9.64 -8.51
CA ALA A 158 -24.72 10.69 -8.94
C ALA A 158 -25.62 10.17 -10.07
N GLY A 159 -26.95 10.34 -9.91
CA GLY A 159 -27.96 9.67 -10.75
C GLY A 159 -28.61 8.45 -10.09
N GLY A 160 -28.14 8.03 -8.91
CA GLY A 160 -28.86 7.13 -7.99
C GLY A 160 -28.48 5.65 -8.09
N GLN A 161 -27.55 5.27 -8.97
CA GLN A 161 -27.08 3.90 -9.05
C GLN A 161 -26.04 3.58 -7.96
N GLN A 162 -26.14 2.43 -7.32
CA GLN A 162 -25.16 1.97 -6.35
C GLN A 162 -23.95 1.32 -7.05
N PHE A 163 -22.77 1.92 -6.91
CA PHE A 163 -21.50 1.26 -7.25
C PHE A 163 -21.21 0.19 -6.19
N PRO A 164 -20.91 -1.07 -6.59
CA PRO A 164 -20.68 -2.14 -5.64
C PRO A 164 -19.34 -1.97 -4.92
N ALA A 165 -19.25 -2.55 -3.71
CA ALA A 165 -17.97 -2.75 -3.04
C ALA A 165 -17.01 -3.59 -3.90
N LEU A 166 -15.74 -3.25 -3.84
CA LEU A 166 -14.64 -4.12 -4.26
C LEU A 166 -14.21 -5.01 -3.10
N ARG A 167 -13.51 -6.11 -3.40
CA ARG A 167 -12.89 -6.91 -2.33
C ARG A 167 -11.81 -6.07 -1.64
N PRO A 168 -11.59 -6.22 -0.32
CA PRO A 168 -10.50 -5.52 0.36
C PRO A 168 -9.13 -5.73 -0.28
N ASP A 169 -8.86 -6.95 -0.76
CA ASP A 169 -7.61 -7.31 -1.45
C ASP A 169 -7.39 -6.61 -2.81
N GLN A 170 -8.42 -5.91 -3.30
CA GLN A 170 -8.36 -5.09 -4.50
C GLN A 170 -8.15 -3.60 -4.20
N VAL A 171 -8.24 -3.14 -2.96
CA VAL A 171 -8.16 -1.70 -2.67
C VAL A 171 -6.82 -1.38 -2.03
N ALA A 172 -6.07 -0.48 -2.68
CA ALA A 172 -4.84 0.13 -2.19
C ALA A 172 -4.94 1.66 -2.29
N ILE A 173 -3.99 2.38 -1.67
CA ILE A 173 -3.92 3.84 -1.70
C ILE A 173 -2.64 4.29 -2.42
N GLY A 174 -2.76 5.16 -3.43
CA GLY A 174 -1.62 5.78 -4.12
C GLY A 174 -1.17 7.08 -3.46
N LEU A 175 0.12 7.18 -3.10
CA LEU A 175 0.68 8.34 -2.39
C LEU A 175 1.96 8.89 -3.04
N PRO A 176 2.25 10.19 -2.94
CA PRO A 176 3.55 10.73 -3.32
C PRO A 176 4.63 10.23 -2.35
N ALA A 177 5.76 9.76 -2.87
CA ALA A 177 6.89 9.31 -2.05
C ALA A 177 7.51 10.47 -1.26
N THR A 178 7.41 11.69 -1.77
CA THR A 178 7.97 12.91 -1.18
C THR A 178 7.08 14.10 -1.49
N GLY A 179 7.29 15.21 -0.76
CA GLY A 179 6.61 16.48 -1.04
C GLY A 179 6.90 17.07 -2.42
N SER A 180 7.98 16.66 -3.10
CA SER A 180 8.31 17.12 -4.46
C SER A 180 7.78 16.19 -5.55
N ALA A 181 7.26 15.02 -5.20
CA ALA A 181 6.78 14.05 -6.17
C ALA A 181 5.40 14.41 -6.76
N ALA A 182 4.66 15.31 -6.10
CA ALA A 182 3.34 15.77 -6.52
C ALA A 182 3.16 17.25 -6.15
N GLY A 183 2.24 17.95 -6.81
CA GLY A 183 1.88 19.33 -6.48
C GLY A 183 1.12 19.47 -5.16
N SER A 184 0.44 18.40 -4.72
CA SER A 184 -0.20 18.31 -3.40
C SER A 184 -0.36 16.86 -2.96
N GLY A 185 -0.72 16.61 -1.69
CA GLY A 185 -1.13 15.29 -1.21
C GLY A 185 -0.05 14.42 -0.57
N PHE A 186 1.19 14.91 -0.42
CA PHE A 186 2.21 14.20 0.37
C PHE A 186 1.77 14.10 1.83
N THR A 187 1.77 12.88 2.36
CA THR A 187 1.36 12.57 3.74
C THR A 187 2.54 11.96 4.48
N ALA A 188 2.85 12.46 5.68
CA ALA A 188 3.92 11.90 6.51
C ALA A 188 3.58 10.45 6.94
N PRO A 189 4.57 9.54 7.05
CA PRO A 189 4.29 8.13 7.32
C PRO A 189 3.43 7.87 8.56
N ALA A 190 3.61 8.65 9.63
CA ALA A 190 2.80 8.53 10.84
C ALA A 190 1.31 8.79 10.60
N GLU A 191 0.96 9.74 9.73
CA GLU A 191 -0.44 10.02 9.37
C GLU A 191 -1.01 8.94 8.45
N VAL A 192 -0.20 8.40 7.54
CA VAL A 192 -0.60 7.25 6.72
C VAL A 192 -0.87 6.03 7.60
N HIS A 193 -0.02 5.76 8.60
CA HIS A 193 -0.21 4.62 9.50
C HIS A 193 -1.49 4.75 10.34
N LYS A 194 -1.86 5.95 10.79
CA LYS A 194 -3.18 6.17 11.43
C LYS A 194 -4.33 5.76 10.51
N ALA A 195 -4.26 6.14 9.23
CA ALA A 195 -5.28 5.75 8.27
C ALA A 195 -5.29 4.23 8.06
N LEU A 196 -4.13 3.59 7.97
CA LEU A 196 -4.02 2.13 7.82
C LEU A 196 -4.51 1.39 9.06
N ASP A 197 -4.17 1.82 10.27
CA ASP A 197 -4.67 1.24 11.53
C ASP A 197 -6.21 1.28 11.54
N TYR A 198 -6.79 2.39 11.08
CA TYR A 198 -8.24 2.51 11.03
C TYR A 198 -8.84 1.62 9.93
N ILE A 199 -8.31 1.65 8.70
CA ILE A 199 -8.83 0.87 7.56
C ILE A 199 -8.68 -0.63 7.82
N ILE A 200 -7.54 -1.09 8.30
CA ILE A 200 -7.18 -2.51 8.41
C ILE A 200 -7.75 -3.11 9.70
N GLU A 201 -7.57 -2.43 10.83
CA GLU A 201 -7.85 -2.97 12.16
C GLU A 201 -9.09 -2.35 12.83
N GLY A 202 -9.71 -1.34 12.21
CA GLY A 202 -10.83 -0.61 12.82
C GLY A 202 -10.40 0.33 13.96
N GLN A 203 -9.10 0.55 14.15
CA GLN A 203 -8.57 1.40 15.22
C GLN A 203 -8.68 2.88 14.84
N SER A 204 -9.75 3.53 15.31
CA SER A 204 -9.93 4.98 15.08
C SER A 204 -8.82 5.80 15.75
N PHE A 205 -8.33 6.81 15.04
CA PHE A 205 -7.41 7.83 15.54
C PHE A 205 -8.11 9.09 16.06
N GLY A 206 -9.44 9.05 16.25
CA GLY A 206 -10.25 10.21 16.66
C GLY A 206 -10.43 11.26 15.55
N GLY A 207 -10.26 10.83 14.29
CA GLY A 207 -10.53 11.64 13.11
C GLY A 207 -12.00 12.04 12.96
N ARG A 208 -12.27 12.93 12.01
CA ARG A 208 -13.63 13.37 11.71
C ARG A 208 -14.41 12.32 10.91
N TYR A 209 -13.74 11.55 10.05
CA TYR A 209 -14.40 10.52 9.26
C TYR A 209 -14.65 9.28 10.12
N THR A 210 -15.84 8.67 9.96
CA THR A 210 -16.17 7.39 10.60
C THR A 210 -16.22 6.29 9.55
N LEU A 211 -15.30 5.33 9.67
CA LEU A 211 -15.25 4.13 8.82
C LEU A 211 -16.55 3.34 8.94
N ARG A 212 -17.14 2.95 7.80
CA ARG A 212 -18.43 2.26 7.76
C ARG A 212 -18.40 0.87 8.35
N ASN A 213 -17.30 0.15 8.15
CA ASN A 213 -17.05 -1.11 8.84
C ASN A 213 -16.19 -0.85 10.09
N PRO A 214 -16.76 -0.86 11.30
CA PRO A 214 -16.00 -0.54 12.52
C PRO A 214 -14.95 -1.59 12.88
N SER A 215 -14.99 -2.78 12.29
CA SER A 215 -13.99 -3.84 12.51
C SER A 215 -12.80 -3.73 11.55
N GLY A 216 -12.82 -2.79 10.61
CA GLY A 216 -11.80 -2.67 9.58
C GLY A 216 -11.88 -3.77 8.51
N TYR A 217 -10.91 -3.74 7.61
CA TYR A 217 -10.79 -4.58 6.43
C TYR A 217 -9.39 -5.20 6.42
N ALA A 218 -9.22 -6.29 7.18
CA ALA A 218 -7.92 -6.93 7.42
C ALA A 218 -7.14 -7.29 6.14
N ASN A 219 -7.85 -7.60 5.05
CA ASN A 219 -7.24 -7.96 3.75
C ASN A 219 -7.06 -6.76 2.82
N PHE A 220 -7.08 -5.52 3.31
CA PHE A 220 -6.77 -4.32 2.53
C PHE A 220 -5.39 -4.44 1.86
N ARG A 221 -5.29 -4.13 0.57
CA ARG A 221 -4.12 -4.50 -0.25
C ARG A 221 -2.84 -3.76 0.11
N GLY A 222 -2.93 -2.50 0.51
CA GLY A 222 -1.77 -1.71 0.96
C GLY A 222 -1.57 -0.40 0.20
N LEU A 223 -0.31 -0.09 -0.13
CA LEU A 223 0.10 1.22 -0.64
C LEU A 223 0.80 1.11 -1.99
N MET A 224 0.53 2.09 -2.87
CA MET A 224 1.28 2.40 -4.07
C MET A 224 1.98 3.74 -3.87
N THR A 225 3.14 3.95 -4.52
CA THR A 225 3.77 5.27 -4.50
C THR A 225 4.24 5.76 -5.86
N TRP A 226 4.02 7.06 -6.09
CA TRP A 226 4.72 7.85 -7.08
C TRP A 226 5.90 8.56 -6.40
N SER A 227 7.14 8.11 -6.53
CA SER A 227 7.61 6.93 -7.25
C SER A 227 8.84 6.34 -6.56
N ILE A 228 9.28 5.15 -7.00
CA ILE A 228 10.53 4.53 -6.53
C ILE A 228 11.73 5.47 -6.68
N ASN A 229 11.81 6.23 -7.78
CA ASN A 229 12.90 7.18 -8.02
C ASN A 229 12.87 8.33 -7.01
N TRP A 230 11.68 8.88 -6.72
CA TRP A 230 11.52 9.92 -5.69
C TRP A 230 11.82 9.40 -4.29
N ASP A 231 11.39 8.19 -3.97
CA ASP A 231 11.70 7.52 -2.70
C ASP A 231 13.20 7.30 -2.53
N LYS A 232 13.89 6.81 -3.57
CA LYS A 232 15.35 6.69 -3.57
C LYS A 232 16.04 8.05 -3.36
N ALA A 233 15.56 9.09 -4.03
CA ALA A 233 16.10 10.45 -3.89
C ALA A 233 15.89 11.02 -2.48
N SER A 234 14.85 10.61 -1.76
CA SER A 234 14.61 10.93 -0.35
C SER A 234 15.19 9.92 0.64
N VAL A 235 16.12 9.07 0.20
CA VAL A 235 16.80 8.08 1.04
C VAL A 235 15.81 7.09 1.67
N PHE A 236 14.86 6.62 0.84
CA PHE A 236 13.86 5.61 1.19
C PHE A 236 12.90 6.07 2.30
N GLY A 237 12.52 7.34 2.28
CA GLY A 237 11.64 7.95 3.28
C GLY A 237 10.19 7.46 3.25
N PHE A 238 9.74 6.89 2.13
CA PHE A 238 8.44 6.25 1.98
C PHE A 238 8.55 4.74 2.24
N SER A 239 9.42 4.04 1.51
CA SER A 239 9.45 2.57 1.54
C SER A 239 9.88 2.00 2.90
N ASN A 240 10.89 2.56 3.57
CA ASN A 240 11.38 2.03 4.85
C ASN A 240 10.30 2.03 5.95
N PRO A 241 9.65 3.17 6.29
CA PRO A 241 8.65 3.17 7.36
C PRO A 241 7.41 2.34 7.01
N HIS A 242 6.95 2.37 5.76
CA HIS A 242 5.76 1.63 5.35
C HIS A 242 6.00 0.12 5.27
N ARG A 243 7.16 -0.33 4.77
CA ARG A 243 7.52 -1.75 4.79
C ARG A 243 7.58 -2.27 6.22
N ALA A 244 8.21 -1.51 7.12
CA ALA A 244 8.30 -1.88 8.54
C ALA A 244 6.91 -1.95 9.21
N TYR A 245 5.99 -1.06 8.86
CA TYR A 245 4.61 -1.09 9.32
C TYR A 245 3.86 -2.32 8.81
N ILE A 246 3.89 -2.58 7.49
CA ILE A 246 3.16 -3.71 6.87
C ILE A 246 3.72 -5.05 7.37
N ASP A 247 5.05 -5.19 7.52
CA ASP A 247 5.68 -6.37 8.15
C ASP A 247 5.24 -6.57 9.62
N GLY A 248 4.75 -5.51 10.25
CA GLY A 248 4.25 -5.51 11.61
C GLY A 248 2.80 -6.00 11.74
N LEU A 249 2.01 -6.00 10.65
CA LEU A 249 0.59 -6.36 10.65
C LEU A 249 0.34 -7.87 10.81
N ASP A 250 1.28 -8.73 10.39
CA ASP A 250 1.20 -10.20 10.53
C ASP A 250 1.28 -10.70 11.99
N ARG A 251 1.20 -9.80 12.97
CA ARG A 251 1.03 -10.16 14.37
C ARG A 251 -0.43 -10.53 14.60
N SER A 252 -0.74 -11.81 14.42
CA SER A 252 -1.89 -12.48 15.03
C SER A 252 -2.12 -11.95 16.47
N PRO A 253 -3.36 -11.92 17.00
CA PRO A 253 -3.70 -11.34 18.31
C PRO A 253 -3.16 -12.21 19.47
N LEU A 254 -1.85 -12.27 19.60
CA LEU A 254 -1.11 -12.55 20.81
C LEU A 254 -0.31 -11.27 21.02
N LEU A 255 -0.85 -10.39 21.87
CA LEU A 255 -0.21 -9.23 22.53
C LEU A 255 -1.24 -8.10 22.73
N ARG A 256 -2.40 -8.44 23.34
CA ARG A 256 -2.85 -7.58 24.43
C ARG A 256 -2.00 -7.94 25.64
N GLN A 257 -1.06 -7.08 26.03
CA GLN A 257 -0.50 -7.16 27.39
C GLN A 257 -0.26 -5.80 28.01
N ASP A 258 -0.53 -5.81 29.31
CA ASP A 258 -0.68 -4.70 30.24
C ASP A 258 0.48 -3.71 30.30
N SER A 259 0.08 -2.45 30.49
CA SER A 259 0.90 -1.24 30.60
C SER A 259 1.84 -1.17 31.82
N THR A 260 2.29 -2.29 32.38
CA THR A 260 3.13 -2.31 33.60
C THR A 260 4.65 -2.32 33.34
N VAL A 261 5.11 -2.37 32.09
CA VAL A 261 6.55 -2.55 31.77
C VAL A 261 7.34 -1.23 31.61
N LEU A 262 6.75 -0.07 31.88
CA LEU A 262 7.31 1.21 31.39
C LEU A 262 8.46 1.86 32.19
N ASN A 263 9.07 1.23 33.21
CA ASN A 263 10.07 1.92 34.05
C ASN A 263 11.36 1.16 34.43
N GLN A 264 11.73 0.06 33.75
CA GLN A 264 13.04 -0.57 33.97
C GLN A 264 13.97 -0.37 32.77
N LYS A 265 15.17 0.17 33.01
CA LYS A 265 16.24 0.29 32.01
C LYS A 265 16.74 -1.12 31.68
N ILE A 266 16.50 -1.57 30.45
CA ILE A 266 16.97 -2.88 29.96
C ILE A 266 18.39 -2.72 29.42
N GLU A 267 19.28 -3.59 29.87
CA GLU A 267 20.68 -3.63 29.43
C GLU A 267 20.90 -4.86 28.56
N ALA A 268 21.46 -4.66 27.36
CA ALA A 268 21.79 -5.73 26.43
C ALA A 268 23.31 -5.84 26.26
N SER A 269 23.86 -7.04 26.40
CA SER A 269 25.27 -7.32 26.13
C SER A 269 25.44 -8.58 25.31
N ILE A 270 26.40 -8.57 24.36
CA ILE A 270 26.75 -9.72 23.54
C ILE A 270 28.12 -10.26 23.94
N PHE A 271 28.21 -11.58 24.13
CA PHE A 271 29.44 -12.29 24.46
C PHE A 271 29.52 -13.65 23.73
N PRO A 272 30.72 -14.12 23.33
CA PRO A 272 31.97 -13.36 23.28
C PRO A 272 31.92 -12.28 22.19
N ASN A 273 32.60 -11.16 22.41
CA ASN A 273 32.77 -10.12 21.40
C ASN A 273 34.25 -9.68 21.43
N PRO A 274 35.10 -10.14 20.48
CA PRO A 274 34.73 -10.81 19.22
C PRO A 274 34.21 -12.26 19.35
N ILE A 275 33.29 -12.65 18.47
CA ILE A 275 32.68 -13.99 18.40
C ILE A 275 33.63 -14.96 17.70
N LYS A 276 34.00 -16.07 18.34
CA LYS A 276 34.95 -17.05 17.80
C LYS A 276 34.27 -18.34 17.33
N ASP A 277 33.42 -18.95 18.15
CA ASP A 277 32.90 -20.31 17.90
C ASP A 277 31.54 -20.34 17.17
N ASN A 278 31.27 -19.35 16.31
CA ASN A 278 29.99 -19.16 15.61
C ASN A 278 28.75 -19.06 16.50
N ILE A 279 28.91 -19.00 17.82
CA ILE A 279 27.82 -18.82 18.77
C ILE A 279 27.92 -17.42 19.38
N LEU A 280 26.83 -16.68 19.26
CA LEU A 280 26.62 -15.38 19.87
C LEU A 280 25.67 -15.55 21.06
N SER A 281 26.10 -15.19 22.26
CA SER A 281 25.23 -15.15 23.44
C SER A 281 24.78 -13.72 23.71
N LEU A 282 23.48 -13.49 23.70
CA LEU A 282 22.85 -12.21 24.04
C LEU A 282 22.30 -12.29 25.47
N SER A 283 22.82 -11.44 26.35
CA SER A 283 22.30 -11.23 27.70
C SER A 283 21.35 -10.04 27.75
N LEU A 284 20.12 -10.24 28.25
CA LEU A 284 19.10 -9.20 28.42
C LEU A 284 18.77 -9.03 29.91
N LYS A 285 19.41 -8.06 30.56
CA LYS A 285 19.19 -7.76 31.98
C LYS A 285 18.04 -6.77 32.15
N GLY A 286 17.16 -7.05 33.10
CA GLY A 286 16.00 -6.21 33.42
C GLY A 286 14.78 -6.43 32.52
N MET A 287 14.82 -7.40 31.59
CA MET A 287 13.66 -7.78 30.79
C MET A 287 12.83 -8.84 31.53
N SER A 288 11.52 -8.60 31.65
CA SER A 288 10.57 -9.54 32.25
C SER A 288 10.47 -10.85 31.48
N SER A 289 10.15 -11.94 32.18
CA SER A 289 9.85 -13.21 31.53
C SER A 289 8.57 -13.14 30.68
N ASN A 290 8.48 -13.96 29.65
CA ASN A 290 7.41 -14.05 28.65
C ASN A 290 7.23 -12.78 27.79
N VAL A 291 8.30 -12.00 27.63
CA VAL A 291 8.35 -10.89 26.68
C VAL A 291 9.03 -11.34 25.39
N ASP A 292 8.36 -11.17 24.27
CA ASP A 292 8.97 -11.38 22.95
C ASP A 292 9.86 -10.21 22.58
N PHE A 293 11.04 -10.54 22.07
CA PHE A 293 11.96 -9.57 21.49
C PHE A 293 12.45 -10.07 20.12
N ARG A 294 12.73 -9.11 19.25
CA ARG A 294 13.33 -9.35 17.95
C ARG A 294 14.80 -8.95 17.98
N PHE A 295 15.67 -9.89 17.65
CA PHE A 295 17.10 -9.63 17.42
C PHE A 295 17.37 -9.55 15.92
N GLN A 296 17.92 -8.42 15.48
CA GLN A 296 18.34 -8.22 14.11
C GLN A 296 19.82 -7.84 14.05
N ALA A 297 20.56 -8.40 13.10
CA ALA A 297 21.93 -8.00 12.81
C ALA A 297 22.05 -7.45 11.38
N PHE A 298 22.91 -6.47 11.18
CA PHE A 298 23.11 -5.74 9.95
C PHE A 298 24.60 -5.58 9.64
N THR A 299 24.94 -5.62 8.36
CA THR A 299 26.28 -5.24 7.88
C THR A 299 26.49 -3.72 8.02
N LEU A 300 27.73 -3.27 7.80
CA LEU A 300 28.07 -1.83 7.71
C LEU A 300 27.20 -1.05 6.72
N ASN A 301 26.72 -1.71 5.66
CA ASN A 301 25.90 -1.09 4.61
C ASN A 301 24.38 -1.19 4.93
N GLY A 302 24.00 -1.61 6.13
CA GLY A 302 22.60 -1.70 6.56
C GLY A 302 21.84 -2.92 6.06
N ILE A 303 22.49 -3.86 5.37
CA ILE A 303 21.85 -5.12 4.92
C ILE A 303 21.60 -6.02 6.13
N SER A 304 20.35 -6.44 6.34
CA SER A 304 19.98 -7.40 7.39
C SER A 304 20.52 -8.78 7.07
N VAL A 305 21.21 -9.39 8.04
CA VAL A 305 21.86 -10.70 7.92
C VAL A 305 21.37 -11.70 8.97
N LEU A 306 20.72 -11.23 10.03
CA LEU A 306 19.98 -12.04 10.99
C LEU A 306 18.70 -11.29 11.38
N ASN A 307 17.62 -12.04 11.57
CA ASN A 307 16.33 -11.52 12.00
C ASN A 307 15.56 -12.65 12.68
N GLU A 308 15.65 -12.71 14.00
CA GLU A 308 15.04 -13.76 14.81
C GLU A 308 14.13 -13.15 15.88
N VAL A 309 13.01 -13.82 16.14
CA VAL A 309 12.12 -13.50 17.26
C VAL A 309 12.31 -14.58 18.32
N ARG A 310 12.51 -14.15 19.56
CA ARG A 310 12.75 -15.03 20.72
C ARG A 310 11.88 -14.53 21.88
N THR A 311 11.50 -15.44 22.76
CA THR A 311 10.76 -15.12 23.99
C THR A 311 11.71 -15.17 25.18
N GLN A 312 11.69 -14.15 26.03
CA GLN A 312 12.46 -14.12 27.28
C GLN A 312 11.88 -15.13 28.29
N THR A 313 12.37 -16.36 28.36
CA THR A 313 11.80 -17.43 29.23
C THR A 313 12.52 -17.57 30.58
N GLY A 314 12.76 -16.46 31.29
CA GLY A 314 13.46 -16.47 32.59
C GLY A 314 14.97 -16.76 32.52
N SER A 315 15.47 -17.29 31.39
CA SER A 315 16.90 -17.32 31.06
C SER A 315 17.39 -15.91 30.75
N LEU A 316 18.52 -15.49 31.36
CA LEU A 316 19.14 -14.20 31.05
C LEU A 316 19.86 -14.22 29.69
N GLU A 317 20.16 -15.40 29.14
CA GLU A 317 20.99 -15.56 27.96
C GLU A 317 20.26 -16.28 26.82
N HIS A 318 20.45 -15.76 25.60
CA HIS A 318 19.94 -16.31 24.35
C HIS A 318 21.08 -16.59 23.39
N MET A 319 21.18 -17.82 22.89
CA MET A 319 22.23 -18.21 21.94
C MET A 319 21.72 -18.12 20.51
N PHE A 320 22.53 -17.52 19.64
CA PHE A 320 22.30 -17.41 18.20
C PHE A 320 23.45 -18.07 17.45
N ASP A 321 23.11 -18.91 16.49
CA ASP A 321 24.09 -19.44 15.54
C ASP A 321 24.36 -18.38 14.47
N VAL A 322 25.61 -17.95 14.40
CA VAL A 322 26.09 -16.93 13.47
C VAL A 322 27.09 -17.51 12.47
N SER A 323 27.10 -18.83 12.26
CA SER A 323 27.95 -19.51 11.27
C SER A 323 27.77 -18.97 9.84
N ILE A 324 26.59 -18.45 9.51
CA ILE A 324 26.31 -17.83 8.20
C ILE A 324 27.00 -16.48 8.00
N LEU A 325 27.47 -15.84 9.09
CA LEU A 325 28.10 -14.53 9.03
C LEU A 325 29.57 -14.66 8.64
N LYS A 326 30.00 -13.80 7.71
CA LYS A 326 31.41 -13.63 7.37
C LYS A 326 32.14 -12.91 8.51
N MET A 327 33.47 -13.00 8.53
CA MET A 327 34.29 -12.19 9.44
C MET A 327 34.04 -10.70 9.17
N GLY A 328 33.80 -9.91 10.21
CA GLY A 328 33.48 -8.50 10.05
C GLY A 328 32.80 -7.84 11.25
N LEU A 329 32.57 -6.53 11.12
CA LEU A 329 31.81 -5.73 12.08
C LEU A 329 30.32 -5.72 11.69
N TYR A 330 29.47 -5.98 12.68
CA TYR A 330 28.02 -5.99 12.54
C TYR A 330 27.38 -5.04 13.55
N PHE A 331 26.30 -4.39 13.15
CA PHE A 331 25.41 -3.66 14.04
C PHE A 331 24.20 -4.51 14.36
N TYR A 332 23.68 -4.42 15.57
CA TYR A 332 22.46 -5.13 15.93
C TYR A 332 21.42 -4.19 16.51
N THR A 333 20.18 -4.65 16.41
CA THR A 333 19.00 -4.05 17.02
C THR A 333 18.26 -5.12 17.81
N ILE A 334 17.83 -4.78 19.02
CA ILE A 334 16.88 -5.56 19.81
C ILE A 334 15.63 -4.71 19.98
N SER A 335 14.51 -5.21 19.46
CA SER A 335 13.22 -4.51 19.51
C SER A 335 12.23 -5.32 20.35
N PHE A 336 11.56 -4.67 21.30
CA PHE A 336 10.51 -5.27 22.13
C PHE A 336 9.50 -4.18 22.52
N GLY A 337 8.20 -4.44 22.29
CA GLY A 337 7.18 -3.39 22.35
C GLY A 337 7.58 -2.16 21.50
N ASN A 338 7.58 -0.97 22.13
CA ASN A 338 7.99 0.29 21.52
C ASN A 338 9.46 0.67 21.81
N GLN A 339 10.23 -0.19 22.47
CA GLN A 339 11.61 0.08 22.83
C GLN A 339 12.58 -0.57 21.85
N LYS A 340 13.72 0.08 21.67
CA LYS A 340 14.80 -0.35 20.78
C LYS A 340 16.15 -0.16 21.43
N ILE A 341 16.95 -1.22 21.46
CA ILE A 341 18.35 -1.19 21.92
C ILE A 341 19.24 -1.48 20.71
N GLN A 342 20.33 -0.73 20.58
CA GLN A 342 21.28 -0.88 19.49
C GLN A 342 22.69 -1.12 20.03
N GLY A 343 23.49 -1.86 19.27
CA GLY A 343 24.88 -2.09 19.58
C GLY A 343 25.65 -2.65 18.39
N LYS A 344 26.85 -3.15 18.65
CA LYS A 344 27.72 -3.74 17.63
C LYS A 344 28.47 -4.96 18.16
N PHE A 345 28.77 -5.90 17.28
CA PHE A 345 29.63 -7.05 17.57
C PHE A 345 30.57 -7.34 16.40
N ILE A 346 31.68 -8.01 16.70
CA ILE A 346 32.68 -8.41 15.70
C ILE A 346 32.65 -9.94 15.58
N LYS A 347 32.51 -10.44 14.35
CA LYS A 347 32.73 -11.86 14.04
C LYS A 347 34.19 -12.06 13.63
N GLN A 348 34.89 -12.93 14.35
CA GLN A 348 36.25 -13.36 14.04
C GLN A 348 36.28 -14.77 13.49
#